data_AF-A0A383AKN4-F1
#
_entry.id   AF-A0A383AKN4-F1
#
_cell.length_a   1.000
_cell.length_b   1.000
_cell.length_c   1.000
_cell.angle_alpha   90.00
_cell.angle_beta   90.00
_cell.angle_gamma   90.00
#
_symmetry.space_group_name_H-M   'P 1'
#
loop_
_entity.id
_entity.type
_entity.pdbx_description
1 polymer ?
#
loop_
_entity_poly.entity_id
_entity_poly.type
_entity_poly.pdbx_seq_one_letter_code
_entity_poly.pdbx_strand_id
1 'polypeptide(L)'
;SFLEKYLRQGNEAEEKGDVVRALFNYLNGYHKTTGLPSLRSSLRVITHETQSEQPWGVQDISKSTFLGKINGITQNLRLNVISGDNQVVKTYKGISKPLVAEVYLDKSGRKIPLSNIPVLFRFEKGEGQLESERVSDTNGRVQSTIHKIDNFDRKHHVIAAKLNYEIFASNFEPSSKNLLSALNHVKVVFNHTIDTPKWASNKSQAWKSGITDLVNQVTQNIPPGGSHLVGVTGFRDLRHDKTAKFNEIL
;
A
#
# COMPACT_ATOMS: atom_id res chain seq x y z
N SER A 1 -14.54 4.26 37.01
CA SER A 1 -15.50 4.72 35.98
C SER A 1 -15.32 3.96 34.66
N PHE A 2 -16.39 3.76 33.86
CA PHE A 2 -16.26 3.16 32.50
C PHE A 2 -15.33 3.98 31.59
N LEU A 3 -15.31 5.30 31.73
CA LEU A 3 -14.44 6.18 30.95
C LEU A 3 -12.95 5.97 31.28
N GLU A 4 -12.61 5.80 32.56
CA GLU A 4 -11.25 5.47 32.99
C GLU A 4 -10.80 4.12 32.42
N LYS A 5 -11.72 3.14 32.39
CA LYS A 5 -11.44 1.83 31.79
C LYS A 5 -11.11 1.98 30.30
N TYR A 6 -11.91 2.73 29.52
CA TYR A 6 -11.63 2.96 28.10
C TYR A 6 -10.31 3.70 27.89
N LEU A 7 -10.03 4.73 28.68
CA LEU A 7 -8.79 5.49 28.57
C LEU A 7 -7.57 4.61 28.89
N ARG A 8 -7.64 3.82 29.97
CA ARG A 8 -6.57 2.90 30.39
C ARG A 8 -6.34 1.81 29.34
N GLN A 9 -7.39 1.12 28.89
CA GLN A 9 -7.28 0.06 27.88
C GLN A 9 -6.78 0.60 26.54
N GLY A 10 -7.19 1.81 26.17
CA GLY A 10 -6.67 2.47 24.97
C GLY A 10 -5.18 2.78 25.08
N ASN A 11 -4.73 3.31 26.21
CA ASN A 11 -3.30 3.61 26.44
C ASN A 11 -2.44 2.33 26.41
N GLU A 12 -2.88 1.27 27.10
CA GLU A 12 -2.19 -0.02 27.10
C GLU A 12 -2.06 -0.61 25.69
N ALA A 13 -3.09 -0.47 24.85
CA ALA A 13 -3.07 -0.94 23.46
C ALA A 13 -2.16 -0.07 22.58
N GLU A 14 -2.20 1.26 22.74
CA GLU A 14 -1.35 2.20 22.01
C GLU A 14 0.14 1.93 22.28
N GLU A 15 0.50 1.70 23.55
CA GLU A 15 1.89 1.38 23.95
C GLU A 15 2.38 0.05 23.38
N LYS A 16 1.46 -0.90 23.15
CA LYS A 16 1.76 -2.20 22.53
C LYS A 16 1.76 -2.16 21.00
N GLY A 17 1.46 -1.02 20.39
CA GLY A 17 1.35 -0.90 18.92
C GLY A 17 0.07 -1.50 18.32
N ASP A 18 -0.94 -1.82 19.15
CA ASP A 18 -2.26 -2.28 18.72
C ASP A 18 -3.20 -1.08 18.55
N VAL A 19 -3.01 -0.35 17.46
CA VAL A 19 -3.73 0.89 17.19
C VAL A 19 -5.21 0.67 16.91
N VAL A 20 -5.61 -0.48 16.34
CA VAL A 20 -7.03 -0.79 16.13
C VAL A 20 -7.74 -0.86 17.47
N ARG A 21 -7.17 -1.60 18.43
CA ARG A 21 -7.74 -1.70 19.78
C ARG A 21 -7.65 -0.38 20.55
N ALA A 22 -6.58 0.39 20.38
CA ALA A 22 -6.45 1.71 21.00
C ALA A 22 -7.58 2.65 20.53
N LEU A 23 -7.74 2.80 19.22
CA LEU A 23 -8.80 3.62 18.60
C LEU A 23 -10.18 3.11 18.97
N PHE A 24 -10.41 1.80 19.02
CA PHE A 24 -11.69 1.23 19.43
C PHE A 24 -12.08 1.71 20.84
N ASN A 25 -11.15 1.68 21.79
CA ASN A 25 -11.40 2.14 23.15
C ASN A 25 -11.60 3.66 23.22
N TYR A 26 -10.78 4.44 22.50
CA TYR A 26 -10.91 5.89 22.52
C TYR A 26 -12.18 6.40 21.86
N LEU A 27 -12.60 5.81 20.73
CA LEU A 27 -13.85 6.12 20.06
C LEU A 27 -15.06 5.76 20.92
N ASN A 28 -15.04 4.60 21.57
CA ASN A 28 -16.11 4.21 22.50
C ASN A 28 -16.20 5.17 23.70
N GLY A 29 -15.05 5.56 24.27
CA GLY A 29 -14.98 6.57 25.32
C GLY A 29 -15.57 7.91 24.85
N TYR A 30 -15.16 8.37 23.67
CA TYR A 30 -15.67 9.59 23.04
C TYR A 30 -17.20 9.57 22.88
N HIS A 31 -17.76 8.50 22.32
CA HIS A 31 -19.21 8.36 22.12
C HIS A 31 -19.99 8.21 23.44
N LYS A 32 -19.40 7.58 24.46
CA LYS A 32 -20.03 7.52 25.79
C LYS A 32 -20.04 8.88 26.48
N THR A 33 -19.01 9.71 26.32
CA THR A 33 -19.01 11.08 26.84
C THR A 33 -20.06 11.99 26.19
N THR A 34 -20.47 11.73 24.95
CA THR A 34 -21.54 12.51 24.30
C THR A 34 -22.94 12.24 24.85
N GLY A 35 -23.20 11.07 25.45
CA GLY A 35 -24.51 10.74 26.04
C GLY A 35 -24.65 11.12 27.52
N LEU A 36 -23.54 11.36 28.22
CA LEU A 36 -23.55 11.61 29.67
C LEU A 36 -24.14 12.97 30.09
N PRO A 37 -23.93 14.08 29.35
CA PRO A 37 -24.55 15.37 29.71
C PRO A 37 -26.07 15.32 29.69
N SER A 38 -26.68 14.69 28.66
CA SER A 38 -28.14 14.58 28.54
C SER A 38 -28.75 13.70 29.63
N LEU A 39 -28.09 12.59 29.97
CA LEU A 39 -28.49 11.72 31.08
C LEU A 39 -28.33 12.41 32.44
N ARG A 40 -27.23 13.13 32.69
CA ARG A 40 -27.05 13.93 33.92
C ARG A 40 -28.11 15.03 34.03
N SER A 41 -28.45 15.72 32.95
CA SER A 41 -29.52 16.73 32.97
C SER A 41 -30.89 16.12 33.24
N SER A 42 -31.22 14.99 32.60
CA SER A 42 -32.49 14.29 32.83
C SER A 42 -32.60 13.76 34.26
N LEU A 43 -31.52 13.17 34.78
CA LEU A 43 -31.48 12.69 36.16
C LEU A 43 -31.66 13.84 37.15
N ARG A 44 -31.00 14.98 36.91
CA ARG A 44 -31.10 16.18 37.75
C ARG A 44 -32.49 16.80 37.77
N VAL A 45 -33.21 16.75 36.64
CA VAL A 45 -34.62 17.13 36.58
C VAL A 45 -35.49 16.19 37.41
N ILE A 46 -35.19 14.89 37.40
CA ILE A 46 -35.95 13.86 38.14
C ILE A 46 -35.64 13.90 39.65
N THR A 47 -34.40 14.16 40.05
CA THR A 47 -33.96 14.10 41.46
C THR A 47 -34.08 15.43 42.21
N HIS A 48 -34.48 16.52 41.55
CA HIS A 48 -34.55 17.87 42.14
C HIS A 48 -33.25 18.33 42.82
N GLU A 49 -32.08 17.83 42.37
CA GLU A 49 -30.78 18.23 42.93
C GLU A 49 -30.39 19.64 42.45
N THR A 50 -30.56 20.61 43.35
CA THR A 50 -29.97 21.94 43.26
C THR A 50 -28.50 21.84 43.66
N GLN A 51 -27.63 22.41 42.81
CA GLN A 51 -26.16 22.42 42.87
C GLN A 51 -25.55 21.85 44.16
N SER A 52 -25.30 20.55 44.22
CA SER A 52 -24.31 20.01 45.16
C SER A 52 -22.94 20.06 44.49
N GLU A 53 -21.98 20.62 45.22
CA GLU A 53 -20.59 20.76 44.85
C GLU A 53 -20.02 19.42 44.37
N GLN A 54 -19.22 19.46 43.30
CA GLN A 54 -18.51 18.28 42.78
C GLN A 54 -17.82 17.54 43.95
N PRO A 55 -18.07 16.24 44.14
CA PRO A 55 -17.31 15.48 45.11
C PRO A 55 -15.85 15.46 44.66
N TRP A 56 -15.01 16.05 45.50
CA TRP A 56 -13.56 16.09 45.43
C TRP A 56 -12.96 14.76 44.94
N GLY A 57 -12.20 14.81 43.83
CA GLY A 57 -11.24 13.75 43.45
C GLY A 57 -11.48 13.00 42.14
N VAL A 58 -12.60 13.18 41.43
CA VAL A 58 -12.79 12.54 40.12
C VAL A 58 -12.35 13.50 39.02
N GLN A 59 -11.21 13.24 38.38
CA GLN A 59 -10.88 13.87 37.10
C GLN A 59 -12.00 13.49 36.11
N ASP A 60 -12.90 14.44 35.80
CA ASP A 60 -13.97 14.22 34.82
C ASP A 60 -13.29 14.04 33.45
N ILE A 61 -13.11 12.78 33.04
CA ILE A 61 -12.54 12.44 31.74
C ILE A 61 -13.46 13.01 30.68
N SER A 62 -13.00 14.07 30.04
CA SER A 62 -13.78 14.85 29.10
C SER A 62 -13.75 14.26 27.69
N LYS A 63 -14.72 14.68 26.88
CA LYS A 63 -14.77 14.37 25.44
C LYS A 63 -13.49 14.81 24.71
N SER A 64 -12.90 15.95 25.10
CA SER A 64 -11.69 16.48 24.47
C SER A 64 -10.46 15.60 24.76
N THR A 65 -10.42 14.93 25.92
CA THR A 65 -9.36 13.97 26.25
C THR A 65 -9.31 12.82 25.24
N PHE A 66 -10.47 12.20 24.96
CA PHE A 66 -10.55 11.14 23.96
C PHE A 66 -10.28 11.65 22.54
N LEU A 67 -10.79 12.83 22.18
CA LEU A 67 -10.52 13.43 20.88
C LEU A 67 -9.02 13.70 20.67
N GLY A 68 -8.32 14.19 21.70
CA GLY A 68 -6.87 14.38 21.67
C GLY A 68 -6.11 13.07 21.42
N LYS A 69 -6.56 11.96 22.03
CA LYS A 69 -5.99 10.63 21.79
C LYS A 69 -6.23 10.12 20.37
N ILE A 70 -7.46 10.27 19.86
CA ILE A 70 -7.81 9.89 18.49
C ILE A 70 -6.97 10.68 17.48
N ASN A 71 -6.92 12.01 17.64
CA ASN A 71 -6.13 12.89 16.78
C ASN A 71 -4.63 12.58 16.86
N GLY A 72 -4.13 12.27 18.06
CA GLY A 72 -2.75 11.85 18.26
C GLY A 72 -2.38 10.62 17.43
N ILE A 73 -3.30 9.66 17.25
CA ILE A 73 -3.08 8.51 16.38
C ILE A 73 -3.24 8.89 14.90
N THR A 74 -4.36 9.52 14.54
CA THR A 74 -4.70 9.75 13.12
C THR A 74 -3.75 10.72 12.43
N GLN A 75 -3.18 11.67 13.18
CA GLN A 75 -2.23 12.65 12.64
C GLN A 75 -0.80 12.14 12.60
N ASN A 76 -0.43 11.12 13.40
CA ASN A 76 0.95 10.68 13.54
C ASN A 76 1.21 9.24 13.07
N LEU A 77 0.20 8.52 12.60
CA LEU A 77 0.40 7.28 11.87
C LEU A 77 1.11 7.59 10.54
N ARG A 78 2.21 6.87 10.28
CA ARG A 78 3.07 7.07 9.12
C ARG A 78 3.42 5.74 8.46
N LEU A 79 3.66 5.82 7.16
CA LEU A 79 4.29 4.76 6.37
C LEU A 79 5.65 5.27 5.87
N ASN A 80 6.67 4.41 5.87
CA ASN A 80 7.98 4.74 5.32
C ASN A 80 8.58 3.58 4.52
N VAL A 81 9.44 3.89 3.54
CA VAL A 81 10.20 2.87 2.81
C VAL A 81 11.34 2.38 3.68
N ILE A 82 11.51 1.05 3.76
CA ILE A 82 12.73 0.42 4.30
C ILE A 82 13.62 -0.07 3.15
N SER A 83 13.04 -0.78 2.17
CA SER A 83 13.80 -1.43 1.10
C SER A 83 12.96 -1.63 -0.15
N GLY A 84 13.64 -1.83 -1.27
CA GLY A 84 12.99 -2.08 -2.55
C GLY A 84 12.58 -0.83 -3.32
N ASP A 85 12.97 0.36 -2.87
CA ASP A 85 12.86 1.60 -3.65
C ASP A 85 14.07 1.80 -4.57
N ASN A 86 13.90 2.62 -5.60
CA ASN A 86 14.89 2.96 -6.63
C ASN A 86 15.56 1.74 -7.30
N GLN A 87 14.82 0.64 -7.46
CA GLN A 87 15.37 -0.56 -8.09
C GLN A 87 15.44 -0.41 -9.61
N VAL A 88 16.48 -0.99 -10.20
CA VAL A 88 16.60 -1.16 -11.65
C VAL A 88 16.17 -2.57 -12.02
N VAL A 89 15.11 -2.68 -12.81
CA VAL A 89 14.55 -3.95 -13.26
C VAL A 89 14.98 -4.20 -14.70
N LYS A 90 15.61 -5.34 -14.95
CA LYS A 90 15.96 -5.78 -16.30
C LYS A 90 14.82 -6.60 -16.86
N THR A 91 14.43 -6.40 -18.12
CA THR A 91 13.32 -7.09 -18.79
C THR A 91 13.35 -8.62 -18.69
N TYR A 92 14.52 -9.24 -18.48
CA TYR A 92 14.72 -10.70 -18.43
C TYR A 92 15.10 -11.26 -17.05
N LYS A 93 15.32 -10.39 -16.06
CA LYS A 93 15.55 -10.75 -14.67
C LYS A 93 14.56 -9.94 -13.85
N GLY A 94 13.47 -10.59 -13.41
CA GLY A 94 12.41 -9.97 -12.62
C GLY A 94 12.93 -9.16 -11.42
N ILE A 95 12.04 -8.41 -10.77
CA ILE A 95 12.40 -7.53 -9.68
C ILE A 95 13.04 -8.34 -8.55
N SER A 96 14.28 -7.99 -8.20
CA SER A 96 15.11 -8.84 -7.34
C SER A 96 14.91 -8.60 -5.85
N LYS A 97 14.42 -7.42 -5.43
CA LYS A 97 14.15 -7.13 -4.02
C LYS A 97 12.67 -6.90 -3.77
N PRO A 98 12.12 -7.49 -2.70
CA PRO A 98 10.76 -7.22 -2.29
C PRO A 98 10.61 -5.76 -1.86
N LEU A 99 9.41 -5.22 -1.99
CA LEU A 99 9.04 -3.91 -1.49
C LEU A 99 8.79 -4.03 0.01
N VAL A 100 9.56 -3.30 0.82
CA VAL A 100 9.42 -3.33 2.27
C VAL A 100 9.11 -1.93 2.77
N ALA A 101 7.95 -1.79 3.42
CA ALA A 101 7.56 -0.58 4.13
C ALA A 101 7.46 -0.83 5.64
N GLU A 102 7.58 0.24 6.40
CA GLU A 102 7.32 0.30 7.84
C GLU A 102 6.05 1.10 8.11
N VAL A 103 5.21 0.60 9.00
CA VAL A 103 4.06 1.30 9.56
C VAL A 103 4.33 1.56 11.04
N TYR A 104 4.30 2.83 11.43
CA TYR A 104 4.58 3.23 12.80
C TYR A 104 3.73 4.42 13.22
N LEU A 105 3.60 4.60 14.53
CA LEU A 105 3.11 5.81 15.16
C LEU A 105 4.30 6.65 15.62
N ASP A 106 4.38 7.91 15.17
CA ASP A 106 5.37 8.87 15.67
C ASP A 106 4.83 9.55 16.95
N LYS A 107 5.49 9.32 18.07
CA LYS A 107 5.12 9.91 19.35
C LYS A 107 6.32 10.63 19.93
N SER A 108 6.34 11.95 19.75
CA SER A 108 7.41 12.83 20.24
C SER A 108 8.81 12.38 19.79
N GLY A 109 8.94 11.95 18.52
CA GLY A 109 10.19 11.48 17.94
C GLY A 109 10.51 10.00 18.20
N ARG A 110 9.72 9.30 19.04
CA ARG A 110 9.80 7.85 19.19
C ARG A 110 8.86 7.17 18.21
N LYS A 111 9.41 6.29 17.38
CA LYS A 111 8.63 5.40 16.51
C LYS A 111 8.12 4.20 17.28
N ILE A 112 6.81 4.01 17.30
CA ILE A 112 6.17 2.81 17.85
C ILE A 112 5.70 1.97 16.65
N PRO A 113 6.24 0.75 16.44
CA PRO A 113 5.83 -0.11 15.34
C PRO A 113 4.37 -0.52 15.49
N LEU A 114 3.61 -0.54 14.39
CA LEU A 114 2.19 -0.89 14.41
C LEU A 114 1.95 -2.23 13.76
N SER A 115 1.39 -3.17 14.52
CA SER A 115 1.05 -4.51 14.04
C SER A 115 -0.37 -4.59 13.48
N ASN A 116 -0.60 -5.58 12.62
CA ASN A 116 -1.92 -5.89 12.08
C ASN A 116 -2.57 -4.75 11.29
N ILE A 117 -1.75 -3.90 10.65
CA ILE A 117 -2.23 -2.78 9.83
C ILE A 117 -2.35 -3.22 8.37
N PRO A 118 -3.55 -3.14 7.75
CA PRO A 118 -3.74 -3.55 6.37
C PRO A 118 -3.18 -2.50 5.41
N VAL A 119 -2.31 -2.92 4.50
CA VAL A 119 -1.64 -2.07 3.50
C VAL A 119 -1.89 -2.64 2.11
N LEU A 120 -2.21 -1.74 1.19
CA LEU A 120 -2.53 -2.01 -0.19
C LEU A 120 -1.42 -1.48 -1.11
N PHE A 121 -0.76 -2.40 -1.80
CA PHE A 121 0.22 -2.15 -2.84
C PHE A 121 -0.46 -2.11 -4.20
N ARG A 122 -0.23 -1.04 -4.97
CA ARG A 122 -0.72 -0.89 -6.36
C ARG A 122 0.23 -0.06 -7.20
N PHE A 123 0.27 -0.34 -8.49
CA PHE A 123 0.93 0.55 -9.45
C PHE A 123 0.16 1.87 -9.56
N GLU A 124 0.81 2.99 -9.27
CA GLU A 124 0.31 4.34 -9.64
C GLU A 124 0.79 4.72 -11.05
N LYS A 125 1.92 4.18 -11.50
CA LYS A 125 2.44 4.35 -12.86
C LYS A 125 3.09 3.07 -13.36
N GLY A 126 2.71 2.64 -14.56
CA GLY A 126 3.13 1.35 -15.12
C GLY A 126 2.12 0.25 -14.78
N GLU A 127 2.37 -0.96 -15.26
CA GLU A 127 1.47 -2.10 -15.12
C GLU A 127 2.25 -3.38 -14.84
N GLY A 128 1.64 -4.28 -14.07
CA GLY A 128 2.25 -5.52 -13.64
C GLY A 128 1.40 -6.27 -12.62
N GLN A 129 1.94 -7.38 -12.14
CA GLN A 129 1.33 -8.24 -11.13
C GLN A 129 2.18 -8.23 -9.86
N LEU A 130 1.55 -7.96 -8.72
CA LEU A 130 2.19 -7.96 -7.41
C LEU A 130 1.20 -8.40 -6.33
N GLU A 131 1.73 -8.72 -5.17
CA GLU A 131 0.94 -9.04 -3.98
C GLU A 131 0.32 -7.76 -3.42
N SER A 132 -0.97 -7.54 -3.71
CA SER A 132 -1.64 -6.27 -3.47
C SER A 132 -1.96 -6.03 -2.00
N GLU A 133 -2.51 -7.01 -1.29
CA GLU A 133 -2.98 -6.83 0.09
C GLU A 133 -2.08 -7.56 1.07
N ARG A 134 -1.54 -6.80 2.01
CA ARG A 134 -0.63 -7.29 3.05
C ARG A 134 -0.96 -6.64 4.38
N VAL A 135 -0.52 -7.26 5.45
CA VAL A 135 -0.73 -6.77 6.81
C VAL A 135 0.62 -6.63 7.49
N SER A 136 0.79 -5.59 8.31
CA SER A 136 2.05 -5.38 9.03
C SER A 136 2.27 -6.42 10.14
N ASP A 137 3.53 -6.83 10.31
CA ASP A 137 3.96 -7.73 11.37
C ASP A 137 4.12 -7.02 12.73
N THR A 138 4.60 -7.75 13.75
CA THR A 138 4.83 -7.21 15.10
C THR A 138 5.91 -6.13 15.16
N ASN A 139 6.77 -6.03 14.14
CA ASN A 139 7.79 -4.98 14.01
C ASN A 139 7.29 -3.82 13.12
N GLY A 140 6.00 -3.81 12.77
CA GLY A 140 5.42 -2.81 11.89
C GLY A 140 5.85 -2.94 10.43
N ARG A 141 6.48 -4.05 10.03
CA ARG A 141 6.95 -4.22 8.66
C ARG A 141 5.88 -4.86 7.79
N VAL A 142 5.78 -4.39 6.56
CA VAL A 142 4.94 -4.98 5.53
C VAL A 142 5.75 -5.18 4.26
N GLN A 143 5.62 -6.37 3.69
CA GLN A 143 6.39 -6.79 2.52
C GLN A 143 5.48 -7.23 1.39
N SER A 144 5.76 -6.76 0.17
CA SER A 144 5.10 -7.19 -1.06
C SER A 144 6.13 -7.59 -2.11
N THR A 145 5.79 -8.58 -2.92
CA THR A 145 6.62 -9.05 -4.03
C THR A 145 5.95 -8.72 -5.36
N ILE A 146 6.75 -8.27 -6.33
CA ILE A 146 6.29 -8.05 -7.69
C ILE A 146 6.62 -9.30 -8.51
N HIS A 147 5.59 -9.94 -9.04
CA HIS A 147 5.72 -11.17 -9.81
C HIS A 147 6.03 -10.89 -11.28
N LYS A 148 5.42 -9.85 -11.84
CA LYS A 148 5.52 -9.53 -13.27
C LYS A 148 5.44 -8.03 -13.50
N ILE A 149 6.18 -7.55 -14.50
CA ILE A 149 5.98 -6.24 -15.11
C ILE A 149 5.42 -6.48 -16.51
N ASP A 150 4.30 -5.85 -16.83
CA ASP A 150 3.62 -6.03 -18.11
C ASP A 150 3.98 -4.91 -19.11
N ASN A 151 4.27 -3.71 -18.61
CA ASN A 151 4.61 -2.56 -19.44
C ASN A 151 6.13 -2.27 -19.40
N PHE A 152 6.83 -2.42 -20.52
CA PHE A 152 8.27 -2.12 -20.62
C PHE A 152 8.58 -0.84 -21.41
N ASP A 153 7.58 -0.22 -22.02
CA ASP A 153 7.75 1.04 -22.78
C ASP A 153 7.99 2.22 -21.83
N ARG A 154 7.53 2.10 -20.59
CA ARG A 154 7.76 3.09 -19.53
C ARG A 154 9.06 2.80 -18.80
N LYS A 155 10.03 3.71 -18.95
CA LYS A 155 11.29 3.66 -18.18
C LYS A 155 11.10 3.81 -16.67
N HIS A 156 10.01 4.41 -16.20
CA HIS A 156 9.78 4.68 -14.78
C HIS A 156 8.42 4.16 -14.34
N HIS A 157 8.45 3.25 -13.37
CA HIS A 157 7.28 2.67 -12.71
C HIS A 157 7.20 3.20 -11.28
N VAL A 158 5.98 3.39 -10.79
CA VAL A 158 5.72 3.85 -9.42
C VAL A 158 4.69 2.92 -8.80
N ILE A 159 5.03 2.37 -7.65
CA ILE A 159 4.15 1.52 -6.84
C ILE A 159 3.89 2.24 -5.53
N ALA A 160 2.63 2.43 -5.17
CA ALA A 160 2.26 2.99 -3.88
C ALA A 160 1.90 1.86 -2.91
N ALA A 161 2.40 1.96 -1.69
CA ALA A 161 1.87 1.25 -0.52
C ALA A 161 1.03 2.23 0.28
N LYS A 162 -0.28 1.99 0.33
CA LYS A 162 -1.26 2.84 1.02
C LYS A 162 -1.86 2.08 2.19
N LEU A 163 -2.20 2.78 3.26
CA LEU A 163 -3.10 2.18 4.26
C LEU A 163 -4.39 1.76 3.53
N ASN A 164 -4.81 0.50 3.69
CA ASN A 164 -6.10 0.05 3.18
C ASN A 164 -7.20 0.58 4.09
N TYR A 165 -7.60 1.82 3.86
CA TYR A 165 -8.51 2.55 4.72
C TYR A 165 -9.88 1.86 4.85
N GLU A 166 -10.37 1.22 3.79
CA GLU A 166 -11.66 0.53 3.83
C GLU A 166 -11.66 -0.65 4.81
N ILE A 167 -10.63 -1.51 4.73
CA ILE A 167 -10.45 -2.63 5.67
C ILE A 167 -10.10 -2.11 7.06
N PHE A 168 -9.29 -1.06 7.18
CA PHE A 168 -8.96 -0.49 8.48
C PHE A 168 -10.20 0.08 9.17
N ALA A 169 -10.99 0.89 8.46
CA ALA A 169 -12.16 1.57 8.98
C ALA A 169 -13.34 0.63 9.28
N SER A 170 -13.39 -0.57 8.68
CA SER A 170 -14.44 -1.57 8.94
C SER A 170 -14.42 -2.11 10.38
N ASN A 171 -13.31 -1.92 11.11
CA ASN A 171 -13.20 -2.25 12.53
C ASN A 171 -13.98 -1.30 13.46
N PHE A 172 -14.55 -0.22 12.91
CA PHE A 172 -15.17 0.84 13.70
C PHE A 172 -16.58 1.18 13.20
N GLU A 173 -17.37 1.76 14.11
CA GLU A 173 -18.71 2.26 13.79
C GLU A 173 -18.68 3.32 12.67
N PRO A 174 -19.66 3.32 11.75
CA PRO A 174 -19.71 4.27 10.64
C PRO A 174 -19.65 5.74 11.07
N SER A 175 -20.19 6.08 12.24
CA SER A 175 -20.16 7.43 12.82
C SER A 175 -18.75 7.94 13.14
N SER A 176 -17.76 7.04 13.22
CA SER A 176 -16.37 7.36 13.53
C SER A 176 -15.52 7.69 12.30
N LYS A 177 -16.03 7.45 11.08
CA LYS A 177 -15.29 7.64 9.82
C LYS A 177 -14.72 9.05 9.66
N ASN A 178 -15.46 10.08 10.06
CA ASN A 178 -14.98 11.47 9.94
C ASN A 178 -13.72 11.71 10.77
N LEU A 179 -13.64 11.14 11.98
CA LEU A 179 -12.49 11.27 12.86
C LEU A 179 -11.25 10.52 12.34
N LEU A 180 -11.46 9.48 11.53
CA LEU A 180 -10.40 8.64 10.96
C LEU A 180 -9.99 9.05 9.55
N SER A 181 -10.70 9.99 8.92
CA SER A 181 -10.55 10.36 7.50
C SER A 181 -9.12 10.75 7.10
N ALA A 182 -8.35 11.37 8.01
CA ALA A 182 -6.96 11.74 7.77
C ALA A 182 -6.08 10.53 7.40
N LEU A 183 -6.43 9.33 7.87
CA LEU A 183 -5.70 8.10 7.59
C LEU A 183 -5.78 7.66 6.12
N ASN A 184 -6.78 8.13 5.37
CA ASN A 184 -6.95 7.79 3.95
C ASN A 184 -5.80 8.29 3.06
N HIS A 185 -5.05 9.28 3.52
CA HIS A 185 -3.93 9.86 2.78
C HIS A 185 -2.57 9.23 3.12
N VAL A 186 -2.52 8.30 4.10
CA VAL A 186 -1.25 7.72 4.52
C VAL A 186 -0.77 6.74 3.45
N LYS A 187 0.33 7.12 2.79
CA LYS A 187 0.98 6.31 1.77
C LYS A 187 2.47 6.54 1.70
N VAL A 188 3.15 5.59 1.08
CA VAL A 188 4.53 5.73 0.62
C VAL A 188 4.64 5.19 -0.81
N VAL A 189 5.64 5.63 -1.56
CA VAL A 189 5.87 5.23 -2.95
C VAL A 189 7.23 4.58 -3.13
N PHE A 190 7.28 3.60 -4.02
CA PHE A 190 8.48 2.92 -4.50
C PHE A 190 8.65 3.24 -5.98
N ASN A 191 9.80 3.78 -6.33
CA ASN A 191 10.19 4.14 -7.67
C ASN A 191 11.05 3.02 -8.28
N HIS A 192 10.75 2.67 -9.51
CA HIS A 192 11.49 1.66 -10.24
C HIS A 192 11.88 2.18 -11.62
N THR A 193 13.09 1.84 -12.04
CA THR A 193 13.56 2.12 -13.39
C THR A 193 13.63 0.82 -14.18
N ILE A 194 13.03 0.81 -15.37
CA ILE A 194 13.10 -0.32 -16.28
C ILE A 194 14.32 -0.12 -17.18
N ASP A 195 15.29 -1.02 -17.05
CA ASP A 195 16.44 -1.12 -17.94
C ASP A 195 16.07 -2.05 -19.10
N THR A 196 15.53 -1.44 -20.15
CA THR A 196 15.32 -2.13 -21.42
C THR A 196 16.68 -2.26 -22.12
N PRO A 197 17.13 -3.49 -22.45
CA PRO A 197 18.38 -3.68 -23.16
C PRO A 197 18.34 -2.86 -24.45
N LYS A 198 19.44 -2.16 -24.75
CA LYS A 198 19.57 -1.47 -26.03
C LYS A 198 19.65 -2.52 -27.14
N TRP A 199 18.53 -2.79 -27.80
CA TRP A 199 18.46 -3.64 -29.00
C TRP A 199 19.22 -3.02 -30.19
N ALA A 200 19.69 -1.78 -30.08
CA ALA A 200 20.58 -1.15 -31.06
C ALA A 200 22.08 -1.33 -30.74
N SER A 201 22.47 -2.39 -30.00
CA SER A 201 23.89 -2.70 -29.81
C SER A 201 24.48 -3.36 -31.06
N ASN A 202 25.77 -3.17 -31.32
CA ASN A 202 26.48 -3.78 -32.47
C ASN A 202 26.27 -5.30 -32.56
N LYS A 203 26.04 -6.00 -31.43
CA LYS A 203 25.72 -7.43 -31.41
C LYS A 203 24.34 -7.75 -31.99
N SER A 204 23.34 -6.90 -31.78
CA SER A 204 22.01 -7.05 -32.40
C SER A 204 22.06 -6.71 -33.89
N GLN A 205 22.85 -5.72 -34.30
CA GLN A 205 23.08 -5.45 -35.72
C GLN A 205 23.78 -6.60 -36.43
N ALA A 206 24.80 -7.21 -35.80
CA ALA A 206 25.45 -8.41 -36.32
C ALA A 206 24.49 -9.59 -36.42
N TRP A 207 23.59 -9.78 -35.43
CA TRP A 207 22.53 -10.78 -35.50
C TRP A 207 21.50 -10.50 -36.61
N LYS A 208 21.10 -9.24 -36.78
CA LYS A 208 20.21 -8.81 -37.87
C LYS A 208 20.84 -9.12 -39.23
N SER A 209 22.09 -8.72 -39.43
CA SER A 209 22.84 -9.02 -40.66
C SER A 209 22.93 -10.54 -40.87
N GLY A 210 23.37 -11.29 -39.87
CA GLY A 210 23.52 -12.74 -39.98
C GLY A 210 22.23 -13.48 -40.34
N ILE A 211 21.09 -13.11 -39.76
CA ILE A 211 19.80 -13.70 -40.12
C ILE A 211 19.38 -13.30 -41.54
N THR A 212 19.55 -12.02 -41.91
CA THR A 212 19.25 -11.53 -43.25
C THR A 212 20.12 -12.19 -44.31
N ASP A 213 21.42 -12.36 -44.04
CA ASP A 213 22.37 -13.02 -44.93
C ASP A 213 22.02 -14.49 -45.12
N LEU A 214 21.61 -15.18 -44.05
CA LEU A 214 21.16 -16.58 -44.11
C LEU A 214 19.85 -16.71 -44.91
N VAL A 215 18.88 -15.80 -44.71
CA VAL A 215 17.64 -15.74 -45.51
C VAL A 215 17.93 -15.46 -46.99
N ASN A 216 18.87 -14.56 -47.29
CA ASN A 216 19.28 -14.25 -48.66
C ASN A 216 20.00 -15.45 -49.30
N GLN A 217 20.86 -16.13 -48.56
CA GLN A 217 21.55 -17.33 -49.04
C GLN A 217 20.57 -18.48 -49.30
N VAL A 218 19.56 -18.66 -48.45
CA VAL A 218 18.52 -19.67 -48.65
C VAL A 218 17.65 -19.31 -49.85
N THR A 219 17.21 -18.06 -50.00
CA THR A 219 16.37 -17.64 -51.13
C THR A 219 17.11 -17.69 -52.47
N GLN A 220 18.41 -17.37 -52.52
CA GLN A 220 19.22 -17.49 -53.74
C GLN A 220 19.46 -18.94 -54.18
N ASN A 221 19.40 -19.91 -53.26
CA ASN A 221 19.57 -21.33 -53.57
C ASN A 221 18.25 -22.05 -53.92
N ILE A 222 17.13 -21.32 -53.97
CA ILE A 222 15.84 -21.86 -54.43
C ILE A 222 15.75 -21.66 -55.95
N PRO A 223 15.70 -22.72 -56.77
CA PRO A 223 15.58 -22.59 -58.22
C PRO A 223 14.27 -21.91 -58.62
N PRO A 224 14.26 -21.03 -59.64
CA PRO A 224 13.02 -20.45 -60.13
C PRO A 224 12.11 -21.53 -60.73
N GLY A 225 10.86 -21.62 -60.25
CA GLY A 225 9.83 -22.51 -60.80
C GLY A 225 9.51 -23.78 -60.00
N GLY A 226 10.15 -24.02 -58.85
CA GLY A 226 9.80 -25.11 -57.95
C GLY A 226 8.76 -24.71 -56.88
N SER A 227 7.80 -25.60 -56.58
CA SER A 227 6.84 -25.43 -55.49
C SER A 227 7.51 -25.68 -54.12
N HIS A 228 8.38 -24.77 -53.71
CA HIS A 228 9.08 -24.84 -52.43
C HIS A 228 8.26 -24.17 -51.31
N LEU A 229 7.88 -24.95 -50.30
CA LEU A 229 7.21 -24.47 -49.09
C LEU A 229 8.25 -23.82 -48.17
N VAL A 230 8.40 -22.49 -48.27
CA VAL A 230 9.15 -21.71 -47.28
C VAL A 230 8.27 -21.55 -46.04
N GLY A 231 8.54 -22.33 -45.00
CA GLY A 231 7.89 -22.19 -43.70
C GLY A 231 8.39 -20.93 -42.99
N VAL A 232 7.62 -19.85 -43.05
CA VAL A 232 7.87 -18.67 -42.21
C VAL A 232 7.44 -19.02 -40.79
N THR A 233 8.41 -19.33 -39.93
CA THR A 233 8.16 -19.37 -38.48
C THR A 233 7.85 -17.94 -38.03
N GLY A 234 6.58 -17.68 -37.73
CA GLY A 234 6.20 -16.45 -37.06
C GLY A 234 6.80 -16.45 -35.65
N PHE A 235 7.37 -15.32 -35.22
CA PHE A 235 7.86 -15.23 -33.86
C PHE A 235 6.72 -14.76 -32.97
N ARG A 236 6.60 -15.36 -31.80
CA ARG A 236 5.65 -14.90 -30.80
C ARG A 236 6.21 -13.65 -30.13
N ASP A 237 5.60 -12.51 -30.38
CA ASP A 237 5.85 -11.28 -29.63
C ASP A 237 5.26 -11.45 -28.23
N LEU A 238 6.14 -11.63 -27.25
CA LEU A 238 5.76 -11.83 -25.84
C LEU A 238 5.19 -10.57 -25.19
N ARG A 239 5.32 -9.38 -25.80
CA ARG A 239 4.74 -8.12 -25.29
C ARG A 239 3.25 -8.04 -25.54
N HIS A 240 2.80 -8.55 -26.68
CA HIS A 240 1.42 -8.45 -27.15
C HIS A 240 0.72 -9.81 -27.25
N ASP A 241 1.41 -10.89 -26.85
CA ASP A 241 1.01 -12.29 -27.02
C ASP A 241 0.46 -12.62 -28.41
N LYS A 242 1.18 -12.17 -29.44
CA LYS A 242 0.78 -12.35 -30.85
C LYS A 242 1.90 -12.95 -31.66
N THR A 243 1.54 -13.79 -32.64
CA THR A 243 2.48 -14.25 -33.66
C THR A 243 2.68 -13.12 -34.67
N ALA A 244 3.86 -12.50 -34.65
CA ALA A 244 4.24 -11.42 -35.55
C ALA A 244 5.12 -11.96 -36.68
N LYS A 245 5.00 -11.36 -37.87
CA LYS A 245 5.90 -11.67 -38.99
C LYS A 245 7.28 -11.06 -38.72
N PHE A 246 8.36 -11.65 -39.23
CA PHE A 246 9.74 -11.18 -39.00
C PHE A 246 9.94 -9.68 -39.27
N ASN A 247 9.27 -9.20 -40.31
CA ASN A 247 9.25 -7.81 -40.78
C ASN A 247 8.39 -6.87 -39.93
N GLU A 248 7.59 -7.38 -38.98
CA GLU A 248 6.78 -6.61 -38.04
C GLU A 248 7.40 -6.56 -36.62
N ILE A 249 8.48 -7.30 -36.39
CA ILE A 249 9.15 -7.42 -35.07
C ILE A 249 10.24 -6.34 -34.86
N LEU A 250 10.48 -5.49 -35.87
CA LEU A 250 11.53 -4.46 -35.86
C LEU A 250 11.02 -3.07 -35.50
#